data_AF-A0A2E6N4Q3-F1
#
_entry.id   AF-A0A2E6N4Q3-F1
#
_cell.length_a   1.000
_cell.length_b   1.000
_cell.length_c   1.000
_cell.angle_alpha   90.00
_cell.angle_beta   90.00
_cell.angle_gamma   90.00
#
_symmetry.space_group_name_H-M   'P 1'
#
loop_
_entity.id
_entity.type
_entity.pdbx_description
1 polymer ?
#
loop_
_entity_poly.entity_id
_entity_poly.type
_entity_poly.pdbx_seq_one_letter_code
_entity_poly.pdbx_strand_id
1 'polypeptide(L)'
;MGLFLDPARRVHGDKVVSIQDSEPEPFEFWEQISTSMDQLILKASPMAHIDEMLNKEYPPESIHAVSVNNELKELLYNYRYISDRLSKQDKSQIRYHAVDIKKNEIVKQGLDNFTILVDEDGIAPVNIPFVDADHLTKFSSISFIDDKGFSNGVKSYLYDPIVGAKKLGCMDHLGAGFDFYKLNKYTHF
;
A
#
# COMPACT_ATOMS: atom_id res chain seq x y z
N MET A 1 12.64 20.38 -10.21
CA MET A 1 13.34 19.31 -10.95
C MET A 1 13.16 17.99 -10.22
N GLY A 2 12.87 16.90 -10.95
CA GLY A 2 12.65 15.57 -10.36
C GLY A 2 13.67 14.55 -10.85
N LEU A 3 14.05 13.62 -9.98
CA LEU A 3 14.96 12.51 -10.27
C LEU A 3 14.21 11.18 -10.18
N PHE A 4 14.48 10.27 -11.12
CA PHE A 4 13.98 8.90 -11.11
C PHE A 4 15.16 7.94 -11.05
N LEU A 5 15.17 7.02 -10.08
CA LEU A 5 16.19 5.99 -9.92
C LEU A 5 15.57 4.60 -10.05
N ASP A 6 16.20 3.75 -10.87
CA ASP A 6 15.87 2.34 -11.04
C ASP A 6 17.16 1.51 -10.87
N PRO A 7 17.53 1.20 -9.62
CA PRO A 7 18.78 0.51 -9.35
C PRO A 7 18.84 -0.90 -9.94
N ALA A 8 20.05 -1.34 -10.25
CA ALA A 8 20.30 -2.63 -10.84
C ALA A 8 19.83 -3.76 -9.89
N ARG A 9 19.06 -4.70 -10.45
CA ARG A 9 18.62 -5.91 -9.73
C ARG A 9 19.70 -7.00 -9.66
N ARG A 10 20.83 -6.78 -10.35
CA ARG A 10 22.02 -7.61 -10.29
C ARG A 10 23.26 -6.74 -10.28
N VAL A 11 24.16 -7.04 -9.36
CA VAL A 11 25.47 -6.40 -9.24
C VAL A 11 26.50 -7.50 -9.43
N HIS A 12 27.44 -7.29 -10.36
CA HIS A 12 28.45 -8.28 -10.74
C HIS A 12 27.93 -9.70 -11.10
N GLY A 13 26.66 -9.80 -11.52
CA GLY A 13 26.01 -11.07 -11.88
C GLY A 13 25.19 -11.70 -10.75
N ASP A 14 25.38 -11.25 -9.51
CA ASP A 14 24.65 -11.73 -8.34
C ASP A 14 23.31 -11.03 -8.19
N LYS A 15 22.32 -11.75 -7.65
CA LYS A 15 20.99 -11.20 -7.38
C LYS A 15 21.07 -10.25 -6.19
N VAL A 16 20.63 -9.01 -6.41
CA VAL A 16 20.43 -8.02 -5.34
C VAL A 16 19.14 -8.35 -4.60
N VAL A 17 19.23 -8.50 -3.27
CA VAL A 17 18.09 -8.84 -2.41
C VAL A 17 17.64 -7.62 -1.61
N SER A 18 18.58 -6.96 -0.94
CA SER A 18 18.36 -5.67 -0.27
C SER A 18 18.49 -4.53 -1.28
N ILE A 19 17.64 -3.52 -1.13
CA ILE A 19 17.74 -2.31 -1.96
C ILE A 19 19.02 -1.50 -1.68
N GLN A 20 19.61 -1.66 -0.50
CA GLN A 20 20.89 -1.04 -0.12
C GLN A 20 22.09 -1.71 -0.81
N ASP A 21 21.92 -2.93 -1.33
CA ASP A 21 22.97 -3.63 -2.09
C ASP A 21 22.85 -3.38 -3.61
N SER A 22 21.96 -2.46 -4.01
CA SER A 22 21.73 -2.14 -5.41
C SER A 22 22.74 -1.11 -5.92
N GLU A 23 22.96 -1.08 -7.23
CA GLU A 23 23.81 -0.07 -7.87
C GLU A 23 22.98 0.82 -8.80
N PRO A 24 22.99 2.16 -8.62
CA PRO A 24 23.62 2.88 -7.51
C PRO A 24 22.90 2.60 -6.18
N GLU A 25 23.61 2.74 -5.06
CA GLU A 25 22.99 2.66 -3.74
C GLU A 25 22.11 3.91 -3.54
N PRO A 26 20.81 3.78 -3.21
CA PRO A 26 19.89 4.91 -3.24
C PRO A 26 20.22 6.07 -2.28
N PHE A 27 20.87 5.80 -1.16
CA PHE A 27 21.17 6.80 -0.13
C PHE A 27 22.59 7.37 -0.22
N GLU A 28 23.47 6.82 -1.07
CA GLU A 28 24.87 7.25 -1.25
C GLU A 28 24.97 8.74 -1.60
N PHE A 29 24.03 9.23 -2.41
CA PHE A 29 23.99 10.62 -2.88
C PHE A 29 22.86 11.43 -2.26
N TRP A 30 22.33 11.00 -1.12
CA TRP A 30 21.11 11.57 -0.54
C TRP A 30 21.17 13.09 -0.37
N GLU A 31 22.21 13.60 0.29
CA GLU A 31 22.40 15.04 0.55
C GLU A 31 22.47 15.88 -0.73
N GLN A 32 23.12 15.34 -1.77
CA GLN A 32 23.24 16.02 -3.06
C GLN A 32 21.88 16.07 -3.76
N ILE A 33 21.14 14.96 -3.73
CA ILE A 33 19.81 14.84 -4.33
C ILE A 33 18.82 15.74 -3.59
N SER A 34 18.77 15.66 -2.25
CA SER A 34 17.80 16.40 -1.43
C SER A 34 17.99 17.91 -1.51
N THR A 35 19.23 18.38 -1.73
CA THR A 35 19.54 19.81 -1.87
C THR A 35 19.29 20.33 -3.30
N SER A 36 19.37 19.46 -4.31
CA SER A 36 19.36 19.88 -5.73
C SER A 36 18.07 19.54 -6.47
N MET A 37 17.22 18.67 -5.90
CA MET A 37 16.01 18.16 -6.53
C MET A 37 14.79 18.44 -5.66
N ASP A 38 13.64 18.69 -6.28
CA ASP A 38 12.38 18.85 -5.55
C ASP A 38 11.77 17.50 -5.17
N GLN A 39 12.14 16.45 -5.90
CA GLN A 39 11.53 15.13 -5.82
C GLN A 39 12.49 14.02 -6.26
N LEU A 40 12.44 12.89 -5.57
CA LEU A 40 13.03 11.62 -5.97
C LEU A 40 11.94 10.55 -6.03
N ILE A 41 11.89 9.80 -7.14
CA ILE A 41 11.16 8.55 -7.25
C ILE A 41 12.16 7.42 -7.36
N LEU A 42 12.17 6.52 -6.37
CA LEU A 42 12.97 5.31 -6.36
C LEU A 42 12.10 4.11 -6.68
N LYS A 43 12.47 3.38 -7.73
CA LYS A 43 11.81 2.14 -8.13
C LYS A 43 12.48 0.94 -7.46
N ALA A 44 11.66 -0.01 -7.04
CA ALA A 44 12.10 -1.27 -6.47
C ALA A 44 11.34 -2.49 -7.01
N SER A 45 11.95 -3.66 -6.83
CA SER A 45 11.34 -4.95 -7.15
C SER A 45 10.07 -5.21 -6.32
N PRO A 46 9.07 -5.94 -6.84
CA PRO A 46 7.95 -6.48 -6.05
C PRO A 46 8.38 -7.23 -4.79
N MET A 47 9.59 -7.79 -4.82
CA MET A 47 10.16 -8.58 -3.73
C MET A 47 10.84 -7.74 -2.66
N ALA A 48 11.08 -6.43 -2.90
CA ALA A 48 11.74 -5.58 -1.94
C ALA A 48 10.97 -5.51 -0.61
N HIS A 49 11.69 -5.47 0.50
CA HIS A 49 11.10 -5.32 1.82
C HIS A 49 10.78 -3.84 2.05
N ILE A 50 9.50 -3.54 2.33
CA ILE A 50 9.07 -2.16 2.55
C ILE A 50 9.77 -1.59 3.80
N ASP A 51 9.98 -2.42 4.81
CA ASP A 51 10.60 -2.04 6.08
C ASP A 51 12.04 -1.54 5.91
N GLU A 52 12.78 -2.01 4.90
CA GLU A 52 14.13 -1.50 4.58
C GLU A 52 14.10 -0.02 4.16
N MET A 53 12.96 0.44 3.66
CA MET A 53 12.75 1.80 3.14
C MET A 53 12.00 2.70 4.13
N LEU A 54 11.47 2.15 5.22
CA LEU A 54 10.87 2.91 6.32
C LEU A 54 11.92 3.40 7.34
N ASN A 55 13.14 3.68 6.88
CA ASN A 55 14.19 4.21 7.73
C ASN A 55 13.76 5.58 8.27
N LYS A 56 13.83 5.76 9.60
CA LYS A 56 13.49 7.01 10.29
C LYS A 56 14.32 8.21 9.84
N GLU A 57 15.52 7.97 9.32
CA GLU A 57 16.37 9.03 8.81
C GLU A 57 15.84 9.61 7.49
N TYR A 58 15.26 8.74 6.65
CA TYR A 58 14.82 9.08 5.29
C TYR A 58 13.46 8.45 4.96
N PRO A 59 12.37 8.83 5.65
CA PRO A 59 11.06 8.25 5.38
C PRO A 59 10.49 8.78 4.06
N PRO A 60 9.94 7.90 3.19
CA PRO A 60 9.27 8.34 1.98
C PRO A 60 7.98 9.08 2.31
N GLU A 61 7.64 10.09 1.51
CA GLU A 61 6.34 10.76 1.64
C GLU A 61 5.21 9.82 1.20
N SER A 62 5.49 8.95 0.24
CA SER A 62 4.52 7.95 -0.22
C SER A 62 5.19 6.73 -0.82
N ILE A 63 4.53 5.58 -0.66
CA ILE A 63 4.91 4.28 -1.19
C ILE A 63 3.78 3.80 -2.10
N HIS A 64 4.11 3.38 -3.31
CA HIS A 64 3.14 2.93 -4.31
C HIS A 64 3.43 1.48 -4.66
N ALA A 65 2.46 0.60 -4.44
CA ALA A 65 2.48 -0.77 -4.95
C ALA A 65 1.70 -0.83 -6.26
N VAL A 66 2.42 -0.98 -7.36
CA VAL A 66 1.86 -0.92 -8.71
C VAL A 66 1.70 -2.34 -9.25
N SER A 67 0.47 -2.69 -9.60
CA SER A 67 0.10 -3.97 -10.19
C SER A 67 -0.53 -3.79 -11.56
N VAL A 68 -0.45 -4.83 -12.39
CA VAL A 68 -1.11 -4.89 -13.69
C VAL A 68 -1.92 -6.18 -13.75
N ASN A 69 -3.22 -6.09 -13.96
CA ASN A 69 -4.14 -7.23 -13.90
C ASN A 69 -3.94 -8.07 -12.62
N ASN A 70 -3.81 -7.40 -11.48
CA ASN A 70 -3.59 -7.95 -10.14
C ASN A 70 -2.27 -8.73 -9.99
N GLU A 71 -1.29 -8.50 -10.86
CA GLU A 71 0.07 -9.00 -10.71
C GLU A 71 0.99 -7.83 -10.29
N LEU A 72 1.61 -7.92 -9.11
CA LEU A 72 2.48 -6.87 -8.59
C LEU A 72 3.74 -6.75 -9.45
N LYS A 73 4.01 -5.54 -9.96
CA LYS A 73 5.11 -5.28 -10.90
C LYS A 73 6.28 -4.53 -10.27
N GLU A 74 6.00 -3.59 -9.38
CA GLU A 74 7.02 -2.80 -8.72
C GLU A 74 6.49 -2.08 -7.48
N LEU A 75 7.42 -1.63 -6.65
CA LEU A 75 7.19 -0.64 -5.62
C LEU A 75 7.85 0.68 -6.06
N LEU A 76 7.19 1.81 -5.82
CA LEU A 76 7.77 3.13 -6.03
C LEU A 76 7.77 3.90 -4.71
N TYR A 77 8.92 4.41 -4.31
CA TYR A 77 9.08 5.27 -3.14
C TYR A 77 9.27 6.69 -3.63
N ASN A 78 8.44 7.60 -3.13
CA ASN A 78 8.45 8.99 -3.55
C ASN A 78 8.83 9.88 -2.37
N TYR A 79 9.85 10.70 -2.60
CA TYR A 79 10.40 11.66 -1.66
C TYR A 79 10.25 13.07 -2.23
N ARG A 80 9.84 14.04 -1.41
CA ARG A 80 9.77 15.46 -1.80
C ARG A 80 10.56 16.30 -0.82
N TYR A 81 11.42 17.17 -1.34
CA TYR A 81 12.41 17.92 -0.56
C TYR A 81 12.11 19.43 -0.46
N ILE A 82 10.89 19.85 -0.84
CA ILE A 82 10.52 21.27 -0.93
C ILE A 82 10.83 22.02 0.38
N SER A 83 11.67 23.04 0.25
CA SER A 83 12.39 23.78 1.29
C SER A 83 11.56 24.69 2.21
N ASP A 84 10.24 24.49 2.31
CA ASP A 84 9.37 25.36 3.14
C ASP A 84 8.25 24.61 3.90
N ARG A 85 8.49 23.36 4.33
CA ARG A 85 7.64 22.73 5.37
C ARG A 85 8.08 23.13 6.79
N LEU A 86 8.27 24.42 7.02
CA LEU A 86 8.24 24.97 8.38
C LEU A 86 6.77 25.10 8.82
N SER A 87 6.17 23.98 9.21
CA SER A 87 5.08 23.98 10.17
C SER A 87 5.19 22.77 11.07
N LYS A 88 5.86 22.98 12.20
CA LYS A 88 5.46 22.56 13.54
C LYS A 88 4.78 21.20 13.65
N GLN A 89 5.53 20.24 14.21
CA GLN A 89 4.98 19.27 15.14
C GLN A 89 3.83 18.43 14.57
N ASP A 90 3.98 17.91 13.35
CA ASP A 90 3.04 16.95 12.78
C ASP A 90 3.74 15.60 12.76
N LYS A 91 3.10 14.56 13.30
CA LYS A 91 3.57 13.19 13.13
C LYS A 91 3.68 12.97 11.63
N SER A 92 4.88 12.77 11.12
CA SER A 92 5.08 12.62 9.69
C SER A 92 4.32 11.38 9.22
N GLN A 93 3.41 11.60 8.29
CA GLN A 93 2.56 10.56 7.73
C GLN A 93 3.12 10.11 6.38
N ILE A 94 3.16 8.81 6.17
CA ILE A 94 3.51 8.17 4.90
C ILE A 94 2.22 7.74 4.21
N ARG A 95 2.08 8.04 2.92
CA ARG A 95 0.93 7.56 2.13
C ARG A 95 1.23 6.24 1.46
N TYR A 96 0.41 5.22 1.71
CA TYR A 96 0.53 3.92 1.07
C TYR A 96 -0.53 3.84 -0.02
N HIS A 97 -0.12 3.72 -1.28
CA HIS A 97 -0.97 3.64 -2.46
C HIS A 97 -0.88 2.26 -3.09
N ALA A 98 -1.97 1.49 -3.08
CA ALA A 98 -2.08 0.31 -3.94
C ALA A 98 -2.78 0.71 -5.23
N VAL A 99 -2.22 0.36 -6.39
CA VAL A 99 -2.82 0.65 -7.71
C VAL A 99 -2.82 -0.63 -8.55
N ASP A 100 -3.96 -0.99 -9.14
CA ASP A 100 -4.06 -2.08 -10.11
C ASP A 100 -4.45 -1.56 -11.49
N ILE A 101 -3.55 -1.67 -12.47
CA ILE A 101 -3.79 -1.20 -13.82
C ILE A 101 -4.43 -2.34 -14.63
N LYS A 102 -5.66 -2.14 -15.08
CA LYS A 102 -6.33 -3.07 -16.00
C LYS A 102 -5.86 -2.82 -17.43
N LYS A 103 -5.36 -3.87 -18.09
CA LYS A 103 -4.95 -3.78 -19.52
C LYS A 103 -6.16 -3.45 -20.39
N ASN A 104 -5.99 -2.56 -21.35
CA ASN A 104 -7.00 -2.16 -22.33
C ASN A 104 -8.25 -1.49 -21.75
N GLU A 105 -8.21 -1.07 -20.49
CA GLU A 105 -9.26 -0.28 -19.87
C GLU A 105 -8.74 1.12 -19.58
N ILE A 106 -9.61 2.12 -19.73
CA ILE A 106 -9.29 3.48 -19.31
C ILE A 106 -9.34 3.48 -17.79
N VAL A 107 -8.20 3.73 -17.15
CA VAL A 107 -8.13 3.92 -15.70
C VAL A 107 -9.04 5.09 -15.33
N LYS A 108 -10.18 4.79 -14.70
CA LYS A 108 -11.03 5.81 -14.09
C LYS A 108 -10.51 6.05 -12.68
N GLN A 109 -10.17 7.31 -12.39
CA GLN A 109 -9.68 7.73 -11.07
C GLN A 109 -10.64 7.24 -9.97
N GLY A 110 -10.11 6.53 -8.96
CA GLY A 110 -10.85 6.13 -7.75
C GLY A 110 -11.44 4.72 -7.71
N LEU A 111 -11.38 3.93 -8.79
CA LEU A 111 -11.87 2.53 -8.77
C LEU A 111 -10.76 1.51 -8.51
N ASP A 112 -9.54 1.78 -9.00
CA ASP A 112 -8.44 0.81 -8.96
C ASP A 112 -7.28 1.25 -8.06
N ASN A 113 -7.55 2.11 -7.08
CA ASN A 113 -6.55 2.50 -6.09
C ASN A 113 -7.09 2.52 -4.66
N PHE A 114 -6.20 2.25 -3.71
CA PHE A 114 -6.45 2.36 -2.28
C PHE A 114 -5.33 3.17 -1.63
N THR A 115 -5.69 4.13 -0.77
CA THR A 115 -4.73 4.99 -0.08
C THR A 115 -4.98 5.00 1.41
N ILE A 116 -3.93 4.79 2.20
CA ILE A 116 -3.95 5.05 3.66
C ILE A 116 -2.83 5.98 4.06
N LEU A 117 -3.07 6.72 5.14
CA LEU A 117 -2.07 7.51 5.85
C LEU A 117 -1.61 6.68 7.06
N VAL A 118 -0.29 6.54 7.20
CA VAL A 118 0.33 5.79 8.29
C VAL A 118 1.37 6.66 8.97
N ASP A 119 1.64 6.46 10.25
CA ASP A 119 2.73 7.16 10.95
C ASP A 119 4.10 6.66 10.43
N GLU A 120 5.19 7.41 10.65
CA GLU A 120 6.56 7.02 10.25
C GLU A 120 7.04 5.67 10.80
N ASP A 121 6.52 5.24 11.95
CA ASP A 121 6.83 3.95 12.55
C ASP A 121 6.16 2.76 11.79
N GLY A 122 5.38 3.06 10.74
CA GLY A 122 4.71 2.09 9.87
C GLY A 122 3.20 2.01 10.13
N ILE A 123 2.59 0.95 9.59
CA ILE A 123 1.16 0.71 9.72
C ILE A 123 0.82 0.37 11.18
N ALA A 124 0.15 1.29 11.88
CA ALA A 124 -0.33 1.04 13.23
C ALA A 124 -1.37 -0.10 13.24
N PRO A 125 -1.31 -1.08 14.15
CA PRO A 125 -2.28 -2.17 14.17
C PRO A 125 -3.70 -1.64 14.42
N VAL A 126 -4.64 -2.02 13.56
CA VAL A 126 -6.08 -1.71 13.72
C VAL A 126 -6.81 -2.99 14.08
N ASN A 127 -7.68 -2.92 15.09
CA ASN A 127 -8.48 -4.07 15.47
C ASN A 127 -9.69 -4.20 14.53
N ILE A 128 -9.79 -5.33 13.83
CA ILE A 128 -10.96 -5.66 13.00
C ILE A 128 -11.69 -6.84 13.63
N PRO A 129 -13.02 -6.80 13.69
CA PRO A 129 -13.81 -7.95 14.12
C PRO A 129 -13.61 -9.15 13.19
N PHE A 130 -13.41 -10.33 13.77
CA PHE A 130 -13.39 -11.58 13.04
C PHE A 130 -14.79 -12.15 12.93
N VAL A 131 -15.12 -12.73 11.78
CA VAL A 131 -16.33 -13.56 11.66
C VAL A 131 -15.95 -14.99 12.00
N ASP A 132 -16.59 -15.53 13.03
CA ASP A 132 -16.54 -16.96 13.31
C ASP A 132 -17.15 -17.73 12.13
N ALA A 133 -16.50 -18.80 11.67
CA ALA A 133 -16.93 -19.57 10.52
C ALA A 133 -18.38 -20.10 10.68
N ASP A 134 -18.79 -20.34 11.93
CA ASP A 134 -20.14 -20.78 12.30
C ASP A 134 -21.21 -19.67 12.14
N HIS A 135 -20.80 -18.41 11.99
CA HIS A 135 -21.69 -17.26 11.75
C HIS A 135 -21.90 -16.94 10.27
N LEU A 136 -21.02 -17.40 9.36
CA LEU A 136 -21.17 -17.18 7.91
C LEU A 136 -22.44 -17.85 7.34
N THR A 137 -22.83 -18.98 7.91
CA THR A 137 -24.07 -19.69 7.56
C THR A 137 -25.33 -18.97 8.03
N LYS A 138 -25.23 -18.12 9.07
CA LYS A 138 -26.35 -17.32 9.58
C LYS A 138 -26.59 -16.08 8.72
N PHE A 139 -25.54 -15.43 8.21
CA PHE A 139 -25.67 -14.21 7.39
C PHE A 139 -26.38 -14.43 6.05
N SER A 140 -26.17 -15.56 5.39
CA SER A 140 -26.87 -15.89 4.14
C SER A 140 -28.39 -16.04 4.29
N SER A 141 -28.86 -16.19 5.53
CA SER A 141 -30.26 -16.47 5.88
C SER A 141 -31.03 -15.23 6.35
N ILE A 142 -30.34 -14.11 6.64
CA ILE A 142 -30.98 -12.89 7.15
C ILE A 142 -31.55 -12.11 5.97
N SER A 143 -32.83 -12.38 5.69
CA SER A 143 -33.69 -11.53 4.87
C SER A 143 -34.45 -10.60 5.79
N PHE A 144 -34.11 -9.30 5.80
CA PHE A 144 -34.97 -8.31 6.43
C PHE A 144 -36.11 -8.00 5.47
N ILE A 145 -37.35 -8.33 5.85
CA ILE A 145 -38.55 -7.87 5.16
C ILE A 145 -38.85 -6.48 5.72
N ASP A 146 -38.65 -5.43 4.92
CA ASP A 146 -39.17 -4.09 5.26
C ASP A 146 -40.71 -4.14 5.27
N ASP A 147 -41.38 -3.28 6.04
CA ASP A 147 -42.85 -3.18 6.17
C ASP A 147 -43.58 -2.98 4.83
N LYS A 148 -42.82 -2.73 3.75
CA LYS A 148 -43.26 -2.61 2.35
C LYS A 148 -43.07 -3.87 1.50
N GLY A 149 -42.64 -4.99 2.09
CA GLY A 149 -42.51 -6.29 1.41
C GLY A 149 -41.25 -6.47 0.56
N PHE A 150 -40.24 -5.60 0.69
CA PHE A 150 -38.95 -5.78 0.02
C PHE A 150 -37.97 -6.57 0.89
N SER A 151 -37.42 -7.65 0.37
CA SER A 151 -36.35 -8.42 1.02
C SER A 151 -35.01 -7.69 0.84
N ASN A 152 -34.54 -7.01 1.87
CA ASN A 152 -33.15 -6.57 1.95
C ASN A 152 -32.31 -7.72 2.52
N GLY A 153 -31.92 -8.64 1.65
CA GLY A 153 -30.95 -9.69 2.00
C GLY A 153 -29.55 -9.10 2.08
N VAL A 154 -28.88 -9.26 3.24
CA VAL A 154 -27.44 -9.01 3.32
C VAL A 154 -26.75 -10.10 2.53
N LYS A 155 -26.26 -9.77 1.33
CA LYS A 155 -25.45 -10.71 0.55
C LYS A 155 -24.08 -10.80 1.23
N SER A 156 -23.73 -12.00 1.71
CA SER A 156 -22.36 -12.29 2.13
C SER A 156 -21.48 -12.39 0.89
N TYR A 157 -20.48 -11.53 0.81
CA TYR A 157 -19.47 -11.55 -0.24
C TYR A 157 -18.11 -11.88 0.38
N LEU A 158 -17.35 -12.74 -0.29
CA LEU A 158 -15.94 -12.93 0.00
C LEU A 158 -15.15 -11.92 -0.84
N TYR A 159 -14.43 -11.04 -0.17
CA TYR A 159 -13.60 -10.05 -0.84
C TYR A 159 -12.14 -10.51 -0.89
N ASP A 160 -11.53 -10.43 -2.07
CA ASP A 160 -10.10 -10.65 -2.24
C ASP A 160 -9.42 -9.31 -2.56
N PRO A 161 -8.64 -8.72 -1.63
CA PRO A 161 -7.99 -7.43 -1.83
C PRO A 161 -7.00 -7.45 -2.99
N ILE A 162 -6.85 -6.31 -3.67
CA ILE A 162 -5.83 -6.13 -4.71
C ILE A 162 -4.42 -6.45 -4.16
N VAL A 163 -3.58 -7.06 -4.99
CA VAL A 163 -2.27 -7.58 -4.60
C VAL A 163 -1.36 -6.49 -4.01
N GLY A 164 -1.47 -5.26 -4.51
CA GLY A 164 -0.73 -4.11 -4.00
C GLY A 164 -1.07 -3.82 -2.55
N ALA A 165 -2.36 -3.91 -2.18
CA ALA A 165 -2.78 -3.70 -0.81
C ALA A 165 -2.21 -4.78 0.12
N LYS A 166 -2.20 -6.04 -0.34
CA LYS A 166 -1.61 -7.17 0.41
C LYS A 166 -0.12 -6.97 0.64
N LYS A 167 0.61 -6.58 -0.40
CA LYS A 167 2.04 -6.28 -0.31
C LYS A 167 2.33 -5.16 0.68
N LEU A 168 1.48 -4.14 0.69
CA LEU A 168 1.58 -2.99 1.57
C LEU A 168 1.19 -3.30 3.01
N GLY A 169 0.61 -4.46 3.33
CA GLY A 169 0.19 -4.80 4.70
C GLY A 169 -1.04 -4.05 5.19
N CYS A 170 -1.80 -3.42 4.29
CA CYS A 170 -2.89 -2.51 4.65
C CYS A 170 -4.27 -3.17 4.78
N MET A 171 -4.34 -4.51 4.86
CA MET A 171 -5.59 -5.26 4.98
C MET A 171 -6.43 -4.80 6.16
N ASP A 172 -5.76 -4.50 7.27
CA ASP A 172 -6.47 -4.17 8.48
C ASP A 172 -7.09 -2.76 8.43
N HIS A 173 -6.56 -1.90 7.57
CA HIS A 173 -7.13 -0.58 7.32
C HIS A 173 -8.23 -0.65 6.27
N LEU A 174 -8.12 -1.56 5.29
CA LEU A 174 -9.22 -1.86 4.37
C LEU A 174 -10.44 -2.36 5.13
N GLY A 175 -10.25 -3.31 6.06
CA GLY A 175 -11.36 -3.86 6.85
C GLY A 175 -12.06 -2.79 7.69
N ALA A 176 -11.30 -1.96 8.39
CA ALA A 176 -11.86 -0.87 9.19
C ALA A 176 -12.51 0.24 8.33
N GLY A 177 -11.95 0.57 7.17
CA GLY A 177 -12.45 1.64 6.31
C GLY A 177 -13.73 1.31 5.52
N PHE A 178 -14.00 0.02 5.29
CA PHE A 178 -15.13 -0.46 4.50
C PHE A 178 -16.08 -1.37 5.29
N ASP A 179 -15.96 -1.40 6.63
CA ASP A 179 -16.75 -2.26 7.52
C ASP A 179 -16.70 -3.76 7.14
N PHE A 180 -15.54 -4.25 6.70
CA PHE A 180 -15.34 -5.68 6.45
C PHE A 180 -14.92 -6.42 7.71
N TYR A 181 -15.29 -7.69 7.75
CA TYR A 181 -14.79 -8.66 8.71
C TYR A 181 -13.66 -9.46 8.08
N LYS A 182 -12.63 -9.81 8.87
CA LYS A 182 -11.64 -10.81 8.45
C LYS A 182 -12.12 -12.21 8.82
N LEU A 183 -11.80 -13.18 7.98
CA LEU A 183 -12.02 -14.59 8.30
C LEU A 183 -11.11 -15.06 9.45
N ASN A 184 -9.90 -14.53 9.52
CA ASN A 184 -8.91 -14.85 10.54
C ASN A 184 -7.84 -13.74 10.62
N LYS A 185 -7.13 -13.64 11.75
CA LYS A 185 -5.95 -12.76 11.89
C LYS A 185 -4.85 -13.03 10.85
N TYR A 186 -4.71 -14.28 10.40
CA TYR A 186 -3.66 -14.70 9.46
C TYR A 186 -4.11 -14.71 7.98
N THR A 187 -5.39 -14.47 7.69
CA THR A 187 -5.88 -14.42 6.32
C THR A 187 -5.90 -12.98 5.82
N HIS A 188 -5.73 -12.83 4.51
CA HIS A 188 -5.97 -11.58 3.80
C HIS A 188 -7.40 -11.50 3.22
N PHE A 189 -8.30 -12.31 3.78
CA PHE A 189 -9.70 -12.44 3.47
C PHE A 189 -10.51 -12.19 4.74
#